data_AF-A0A968ZA21-F1
#
_entry.id   AF-A0A968ZA21-F1
#
_cell.length_a   1.000
_cell.length_b   1.000
_cell.length_c   1.000
_cell.angle_alpha   90.00
_cell.angle_beta   90.00
_cell.angle_gamma   90.00
#
_symmetry.space_group_name_H-M   'P 1'
#
loop_
_entity.id
_entity.type
_entity.pdbx_description
1 polymer ?
#
loop_
_entity_poly.entity_id
_entity_poly.type
_entity_poly.pdbx_seq_one_letter_code
_entity_poly.pdbx_strand_id
1 'polypeptide(L)' 'MTYSHNCPCQRRERMSIFVDGNNMFYAQQKNGWFFDPRRVLEYFTNDPTVNLINAFWYTGLKDSQDQRGFRDALI' A
#
# COMPACT_ATOMS: atom_id res chain seq x y z
N MET A 1 12.38 17.51 42.26
CA MET A 1 12.09 16.31 41.45
C MET A 1 10.62 16.34 41.06
N THR A 2 10.32 16.81 39.85
CA THR A 2 8.98 16.67 39.27
C THR A 2 9.18 16.21 37.84
N TYR A 3 9.02 14.91 37.61
CA TYR A 3 9.09 14.29 36.29
C TYR A 3 7.88 14.73 35.47
N SER A 4 8.07 15.73 34.62
CA SER A 4 7.11 16.09 33.58
C SER A 4 6.98 14.89 32.64
N HIS A 5 5.82 14.22 32.69
CA HIS A 5 5.44 13.20 31.73
C HIS A 5 5.20 13.89 30.38
N ASN A 6 6.25 14.03 29.57
CA ASN A 6 6.10 14.12 28.13
C ASN A 6 5.51 12.79 27.68
N CYS A 7 4.18 12.73 27.57
CA CYS A 7 3.50 11.65 26.85
C CYS A 7 3.42 12.11 25.40
N PRO A 8 4.29 11.65 24.48
CA PRO A 8 4.12 12.00 23.10
C PRO A 8 3.00 11.11 22.58
N CYS A 9 1.77 11.61 22.61
CA CYS A 9 0.79 11.20 21.61
C CYS A 9 1.33 11.67 20.25
N GLN A 10 2.36 10.98 19.74
CA GLN A 10 2.93 11.25 18.43
C GLN A 10 1.77 11.11 17.45
N ARG A 11 1.37 12.24 16.88
CA ARG A 11 0.37 12.28 15.82
C ARG A 11 0.93 11.42 14.70
N ARG A 12 0.36 10.24 14.51
CA ARG A 12 0.78 9.35 13.43
C ARG A 12 0.57 10.07 12.10
N GLU A 13 1.59 10.06 11.27
CA GLU A 13 1.53 10.65 9.94
C GLU A 13 0.55 9.87 9.09
N ARG A 14 -0.44 10.57 8.53
CA ARG A 14 -1.51 9.95 7.74
C ARG A 14 -0.97 9.70 6.34
N MET A 15 -0.88 8.44 5.94
CA MET A 15 -0.41 8.05 4.62
C MET A 15 -1.55 7.51 3.77
N SER A 16 -1.51 7.73 2.46
CA SER A 16 -2.40 7.08 1.50
C SER A 16 -1.61 6.68 0.26
N ILE A 17 -1.87 5.47 -0.23
CA ILE A 17 -1.15 4.87 -1.35
C ILE A 17 -2.05 4.87 -2.58
N PHE A 18 -1.51 5.28 -3.72
CA PHE A 18 -2.20 5.27 -5.01
C PHE A 18 -1.30 4.59 -6.03
N VAL A 19 -1.75 3.48 -6.59
CA VAL A 19 -0.96 2.67 -7.53
C VAL A 19 -1.63 2.68 -8.90
N ASP A 20 -0.86 2.99 -9.93
CA ASP A 20 -1.26 2.83 -11.34
C ASP A 20 -0.97 1.39 -11.78
N GLY A 21 -2.01 0.58 -11.84
CA GLY A 21 -1.95 -0.82 -12.21
C GLY A 21 -1.54 -1.07 -13.65
N ASN A 22 -1.87 -0.17 -14.59
CA ASN A 22 -1.45 -0.33 -15.99
C ASN A 22 0.07 -0.17 -16.11
N ASN A 23 0.60 0.91 -15.54
CA ASN A 23 2.04 1.12 -15.52
C ASN A 23 2.77 0.04 -14.72
N MET A 24 2.20 -0.41 -13.59
CA MET A 24 2.80 -1.49 -12.82
C MET A 24 2.85 -2.81 -13.60
N PHE A 25 1.81 -3.15 -14.36
CA PHE A 25 1.80 -4.35 -15.20
C PHE A 25 2.91 -4.32 -16.26
N TYR A 26 3.11 -3.19 -16.94
CA TYR A 26 4.22 -3.04 -17.90
C TYR A 26 5.59 -3.05 -17.20
N ALA A 27 5.71 -2.42 -16.03
CA ALA A 27 6.94 -2.40 -15.26
C ALA A 27 7.35 -3.79 -14.76
N GLN A 28 6.39 -4.62 -14.34
CA GLN A 28 6.64 -6.02 -13.95
C GLN A 28 7.22 -6.83 -15.11
N GLN A 29 6.62 -6.72 -16.31
CA GLN A 29 7.09 -7.42 -17.50
C GLN A 29 8.49 -6.98 -17.92
N LYS A 30 8.75 -5.67 -17.93
CA LYS A 30 10.04 -5.12 -18.35
C LYS A 30 11.17 -5.46 -17.39
N ASN A 31 10.90 -5.44 -16.10
CA ASN A 31 11.91 -5.61 -15.06
C ASN A 31 12.00 -7.08 -14.55
N GLY A 32 11.11 -7.97 -14.98
CA GLY A 32 11.13 -9.39 -14.63
C GLY A 32 10.86 -9.69 -13.15
N TRP A 33 10.14 -8.80 -12.46
CA TRP A 33 9.80 -8.90 -11.04
C TRP A 33 8.31 -8.74 -10.84
N PHE A 34 7.78 -9.43 -9.82
CA PHE A 34 6.37 -9.31 -9.44
C PHE A 34 6.20 -8.21 -8.40
N PHE A 35 5.15 -7.41 -8.57
CA PHE A 35 4.73 -6.43 -7.57
C PHE A 35 3.80 -7.14 -6.60
N ASP A 36 4.24 -7.26 -5.35
CA ASP A 36 3.44 -7.79 -4.26
C ASP A 36 2.85 -6.62 -3.43
N PRO A 37 1.55 -6.31 -3.59
CA PRO A 37 0.93 -5.24 -2.82
C PRO A 37 0.91 -5.52 -1.31
N ARG A 38 0.90 -6.78 -0.86
CA ARG A 38 0.92 -7.10 0.58
C ARG A 38 2.24 -6.70 1.21
N ARG A 39 3.36 -7.05 0.57
CA ARG A 39 4.70 -6.66 1.02
C ARG A 39 4.87 -5.14 1.10
N VAL A 40 4.27 -4.41 0.17
CA VAL A 40 4.28 -2.94 0.17
C VAL A 40 3.48 -2.39 1.35
N LEU A 41 2.27 -2.91 1.59
CA LEU A 41 1.46 -2.52 2.74
C LEU A 41 2.18 -2.80 4.06
N GLU A 42 2.71 -4.01 4.23
CA GLU A 42 3.46 -4.39 5.44
C GLU A 42 4.66 -3.47 5.69
N TYR A 43 5.41 -3.12 4.64
CA TYR A 43 6.55 -2.21 4.76
C TYR A 43 6.13 -0.84 5.30
N PHE A 44 5.03 -0.28 4.81
CA PHE A 44 4.53 1.02 5.25
C PHE A 44 3.81 0.98 6.59
N THR A 45 3.20 -0.15 6.98
CA THR A 45 2.53 -0.30 8.28
C THR A 45 3.46 -0.75 9.41
N ASN A 46 4.68 -1.20 9.09
CA ASN A 46 5.69 -1.56 10.10
C ASN A 46 6.20 -0.34 10.89
N ASP A 47 6.10 0.86 10.33
CA ASP A 47 6.49 2.08 11.02
C ASP A 47 5.36 2.53 11.99
N PRO A 48 5.59 2.52 13.32
CA PRO A 48 4.58 2.91 14.30
C PRO A 48 4.22 4.41 14.25
N THR A 49 5.00 5.21 13.55
CA THR A 49 4.76 6.64 13.32
C THR A 49 3.80 6.89 12.16
N VAL A 50 3.55 5.89 11.31
CA VAL A 50 2.68 6.01 10.14
C VAL A 50 1.32 5.38 10.42
N ASN A 51 0.26 6.06 9.96
CA ASN A 51 -1.08 5.52 9.95
C ASN A 51 -1.58 5.49 8.50
N LEU A 52 -1.58 4.30 7.89
CA LEU A 52 -2.11 4.08 6.56
C LEU A 52 -3.63 4.25 6.60
N ILE A 53 -4.13 5.27 5.90
CA ILE A 53 -5.56 5.58 5.85
C ILE A 53 -6.25 4.83 4.72
N ASN A 54 -5.65 4.82 3.53
CA ASN A 54 -6.21 4.20 2.34
C ASN A 54 -5.11 3.67 1.41
N ALA A 55 -5.44 2.64 0.64
CA ALA A 55 -4.64 2.19 -0.49
C ALA A 55 -5.55 1.94 -1.68
N PHE A 56 -5.28 2.59 -2.81
CA PHE A 56 -6.06 2.49 -4.04
C PHE A 56 -5.20 1.93 -5.17
N TRP A 57 -5.79 1.00 -5.93
CA TRP A 57 -5.20 0.41 -7.12
C TRP A 57 -6.05 0.75 -8.34
N TYR A 58 -5.49 1.49 -9.29
CA TYR A 58 -6.16 1.89 -10.52
C TYR A 58 -5.70 1.01 -11.68
N THR A 59 -6.53 0.04 -12.03
CA THR A 59 -6.33 -0.80 -13.22
C THR A 59 -7.26 -0.30 -14.32
N GLY A 60 -6.71 -0.12 -15.53
CA GLY A 60 -7.50 0.14 -16.72
C GLY A 60 -8.16 -1.14 -17.19
N LEU A 61 -9.21 -1.57 -16.52
CA LEU A 61 -10.01 -2.72 -16.94
C LEU A 61 -10.73 -2.36 -18.25
N LYS A 62 -10.19 -2.84 -19.38
CA LYS A 62 -10.93 -2.85 -20.65
C LYS A 62 -12.06 -3.88 -20.65
N ASP A 63 -11.99 -4.89 -19.77
CA ASP A 63 -13.00 -5.94 -19.66
C ASP A 63 -13.25 -6.39 -18.22
N SER A 64 -14.50 -6.68 -17.89
CA SER A 64 -14.96 -6.96 -16.52
C SER A 64 -14.62 -8.39 -16.03
N GLN A 65 -14.16 -9.26 -16.92
CA GLN A 65 -13.77 -10.65 -16.61
C GLN A 65 -12.34 -10.81 -16.09
N ASP A 66 -11.44 -9.85 -16.30
CA ASP A 66 -10.03 -9.89 -15.85
C ASP A 66 -9.85 -9.60 -14.35
N GLN A 67 -10.93 -9.36 -13.61
CA GLN A 67 -10.88 -9.09 -12.17
C GLN A 67 -10.54 -10.31 -11.30
N ARG A 68 -10.62 -11.54 -11.83
CA ARG A 68 -10.48 -12.75 -11.01
C ARG A 68 -9.05 -12.97 -10.49
N GLY A 69 -8.03 -12.86 -11.36
CA GLY A 69 -6.64 -13.06 -10.94
C GLY A 69 -6.16 -12.04 -9.90
N PHE A 70 -6.64 -10.78 -9.99
CA PHE A 70 -6.31 -9.75 -9.01
C PHE A 70 -7.05 -9.93 -7.67
N ARG A 71 -8.29 -10.43 -7.67
CA ARG A 71 -9.03 -10.71 -6.42
C ARG A 71 -8.44 -11.89 -5.64
N ASP A 72 -7.97 -12.93 -6.34
CA ASP A 72 -7.34 -14.09 -5.69
C ASP A 72 -6.03 -13.71 -4.98
N ALA A 73 -5.32 -12.68 -5.46
CA ALA A 73 -4.11 -12.16 -4.80
C ALA A 73 -4.40 -11.36 -3.50
N LEU A 74 -5.66 -10.99 -3.26
CA LEU A 74 -6.11 -10.16 -2.13
C LEU A 74 -6.73 -10.95 -0.96
N ILE A 75 -7.06 -12.24 -1.14
CA ILE A 75 -7.55 -13.14 -0.07
C ILE A 75 -6.36 -13.80 0.61
#